data_AF-A0A8E2DI35-F1
#
_entry.id   AF-A0A8E2DI35-F1
#
_cell.length_a   1.000
_cell.length_b   1.000
_cell.length_c   1.000
_cell.angle_alpha   90.00
_cell.angle_beta   90.00
_cell.angle_gamma   90.00
#
_symmetry.space_group_name_H-M   'P 1'
#
loop_
_entity.id
_entity.type
_entity.pdbx_description
1 polymer ?
#
loop_
_entity_poly.entity_id
_entity_poly.type
_entity_poly.pdbx_seq_one_letter_code
_entity_poly.pdbx_strand_id
1 'polypeptide(L)'
;MFRLPTHLESLIPPPSEQVPQPRPWRGIFVIPGAHQGTPAQELYVTAAETEGDSKAEDWPSRFHVHVMEQRGSLQQIYDWAKRNSPPVCIFMPDRLPQQTNSQTNHAQFEAFAQYLLQNQFIAVASWGGTTPRGAGIILYPTTTARAFLVGAIFLETRFPDFVTPLSPGPSRPMASARQLAPLGHNPDETAPPNIASSLRYTQSGARTHG
;
A
#
# COMPACT_ATOMS: atom_id res chain seq x y z
N MET A 1 -21.58 30.68 44.01
CA MET A 1 -20.97 31.49 42.94
C MET A 1 -19.59 30.90 42.63
N PHE A 2 -19.49 30.04 41.61
CA PHE A 2 -18.23 29.45 41.15
C PHE A 2 -17.56 30.43 40.18
N ARG A 3 -16.34 30.89 40.49
CA ARG A 3 -15.53 31.72 39.59
C ARG A 3 -14.54 30.79 38.89
N LEU A 4 -14.70 30.60 37.59
CA LEU A 4 -13.76 29.84 36.76
C LEU A 4 -12.44 30.64 36.65
N PRO A 5 -11.27 30.05 36.94
CA PRO A 5 -9.99 30.74 36.72
C PRO A 5 -9.75 30.96 35.22
N THR A 6 -9.70 32.21 34.78
CA THR A 6 -9.50 32.65 33.38
C THR A 6 -8.04 32.58 32.89
N HIS A 7 -7.18 31.79 33.53
CA HIS A 7 -5.73 31.78 33.24
C HIS A 7 -5.27 30.68 32.27
N LEU A 8 -6.17 30.08 31.49
CA LEU A 8 -5.81 29.08 30.46
C LEU A 8 -5.48 29.66 29.08
N GLU A 9 -5.61 30.98 28.89
CA GLU A 9 -5.31 31.64 27.60
C GLU A 9 -3.80 31.87 27.38
N SER A 10 -2.95 31.60 28.38
CA SER A 10 -1.49 31.83 28.34
C SER A 10 -0.66 30.65 27.80
N LEU A 11 -1.30 29.59 27.30
CA LEU A 11 -0.58 28.40 26.81
C LEU A 11 -0.25 28.46 25.31
N ILE A 12 -0.66 29.52 24.62
CA ILE A 12 -0.27 29.76 23.23
C ILE A 12 0.91 30.74 23.26
N PRO A 13 2.13 30.32 22.90
CA PRO A 13 3.25 31.23 22.84
C PRO A 13 2.93 32.40 21.90
N PRO A 14 3.35 33.63 22.24
CA PRO A 14 3.19 34.80 21.38
C PRO A 14 3.66 34.48 19.95
N PRO A 15 3.03 35.04 18.89
CA PRO A 15 3.38 34.73 17.50
C PRO A 15 4.87 34.88 17.17
N SER A 16 5.58 35.77 17.87
CA SER A 16 7.03 35.98 17.77
C SER A 16 7.89 34.82 18.29
N GLU A 17 7.33 33.96 19.15
CA GLU A 17 7.97 32.79 19.75
C GLU A 17 7.51 31.47 19.10
N GLN A 18 6.62 31.55 18.10
CA GLN A 18 6.18 30.37 17.37
C GLN A 18 7.28 29.92 16.39
N VAL A 19 8.02 28.89 16.78
CA VAL A 19 8.96 28.22 15.88
C VAL A 19 8.17 27.54 14.76
N PRO A 20 8.54 27.74 13.47
CA PRO A 20 7.93 26.99 12.37
C PRO A 20 8.07 25.49 12.62
N GLN A 21 6.95 24.80 12.79
CA GLN A 21 6.94 23.35 12.92
C GLN A 21 7.33 22.73 11.57
N PRO A 22 8.24 21.74 11.55
CA PRO A 22 8.55 21.02 10.33
C PRO A 22 7.27 20.43 9.75
N ARG A 23 7.09 20.56 8.43
CA ARG A 23 5.91 19.99 7.78
C ARG A 23 6.03 18.47 7.83
N PRO A 24 5.00 17.76 8.31
CA PRO A 24 5.03 16.30 8.27
C PRO A 24 5.12 15.83 6.82
N TRP A 25 5.87 14.75 6.59
CA TRP A 25 5.90 14.13 5.27
C TRP A 25 4.48 13.68 4.89
N ARG A 26 4.17 13.82 3.60
CA ARG A 26 2.91 13.39 2.99
C ARG A 26 3.19 12.62 1.73
N GLY A 27 2.47 11.54 1.53
CA GLY A 27 2.60 10.72 0.32
C GLY A 27 1.50 9.70 0.19
N ILE A 28 1.76 8.70 -0.64
CA ILE A 28 0.77 7.70 -1.03
C ILE A 28 1.35 6.31 -0.81
N PHE A 29 0.59 5.45 -0.14
CA PHE A 29 0.82 4.00 -0.14
C PHE A 29 0.04 3.37 -1.27
N VAL A 30 0.74 2.70 -2.18
CA VAL A 30 0.17 1.94 -3.28
C VAL A 30 0.20 0.47 -2.88
N ILE A 31 -0.97 -0.06 -2.52
CA ILE A 31 -1.15 -1.45 -2.09
C ILE A 31 -1.63 -2.26 -3.30
N PRO A 32 -0.97 -3.36 -3.67
CA PRO A 32 -1.43 -4.20 -4.78
C PRO A 32 -2.81 -4.78 -4.49
N GLY A 33 -3.64 -4.89 -5.52
CA GLY A 33 -4.94 -5.54 -5.39
C GLY A 33 -4.80 -7.02 -5.00
N ALA A 34 -5.76 -7.55 -4.24
CA ALA A 34 -5.72 -8.91 -3.70
C ALA A 34 -5.72 -10.01 -4.79
N HIS A 35 -6.24 -9.71 -5.98
CA HIS A 35 -6.38 -10.66 -7.08
C HIS A 35 -5.89 -10.08 -8.41
N GLN A 36 -5.55 -10.95 -9.36
CA GLN A 36 -5.22 -10.50 -10.71
C GLN A 36 -6.39 -9.72 -11.32
N GLY A 37 -6.09 -8.51 -11.81
CA GLY A 37 -7.08 -7.59 -12.38
C GLY A 37 -7.78 -6.69 -11.37
N THR A 38 -7.59 -6.88 -10.05
CA THR A 38 -8.04 -5.87 -9.07
C THR A 38 -7.09 -4.67 -9.09
N PRO A 39 -7.62 -3.43 -9.17
CA PRO A 39 -6.79 -2.24 -9.21
C PRO A 39 -6.03 -2.10 -7.89
N ALA A 40 -4.82 -1.54 -7.97
CA ALA A 40 -4.08 -1.16 -6.78
C ALA A 40 -4.85 -0.10 -5.99
N GLN A 41 -4.84 -0.24 -4.67
CA GLN A 41 -5.45 0.71 -3.75
C GLN A 41 -4.44 1.78 -3.38
N GLU A 42 -4.83 3.04 -3.49
CA GLU A 42 -4.03 4.18 -3.05
C GLU A 42 -4.54 4.70 -1.72
N LEU A 43 -3.66 4.81 -0.73
CA LEU A 43 -3.94 5.45 0.55
C LEU A 43 -3.10 6.71 0.69
N TYR A 44 -3.74 7.84 0.93
CA TYR A 44 -3.06 9.10 1.20
C TYR A 44 -2.69 9.16 2.67
N VAL A 45 -1.41 9.38 2.96
CA VAL A 45 -0.86 9.23 4.30
C VAL A 45 -0.01 10.41 4.68
N THR A 46 0.00 10.73 5.97
CA THR A 46 0.98 11.63 6.58
C THR A 46 1.80 10.85 7.59
N ALA A 47 3.10 11.16 7.67
CA ALA A 47 3.98 10.64 8.71
C ALA A 47 4.20 11.72 9.78
N ALA A 48 3.91 11.38 11.03
CA ALA A 48 4.35 12.14 12.18
C ALA A 48 5.68 11.55 12.67
N GLU A 49 6.68 12.40 12.78
CA GLU A 49 7.99 12.03 13.32
C GLU A 49 7.87 11.89 14.82
N THR A 50 8.33 10.75 15.34
CA THR A 50 8.27 10.45 16.77
C THR A 50 9.64 10.46 17.41
N GLU A 51 10.70 10.04 16.73
CA GLU A 51 12.06 10.03 17.29
C GLU A 51 13.16 9.80 16.23
N GLY A 52 14.22 10.62 16.23
CA GLY A 52 15.43 10.45 15.41
C GLY A 52 15.49 11.28 14.12
N ASP A 53 16.63 11.20 13.41
CA ASP A 53 16.82 11.79 12.08
C ASP A 53 16.11 10.92 11.03
N SER A 54 14.88 11.29 10.70
CA SER A 54 14.01 10.57 9.75
C SER A 54 14.41 10.79 8.29
N LYS A 55 15.09 11.91 7.99
CA LYS A 55 15.29 12.46 6.63
C LYS A 55 14.03 12.36 5.78
N ALA A 56 12.88 12.70 6.37
CA ALA A 56 11.59 12.51 5.73
C ALA A 56 11.45 13.35 4.44
N GLU A 57 12.21 14.43 4.30
CA GLU A 57 12.35 15.21 3.07
C GLU A 57 12.89 14.40 1.87
N ASP A 58 13.67 13.35 2.12
CA ASP A 58 14.27 12.49 1.09
C ASP A 58 13.37 11.30 0.73
N TRP A 59 12.23 11.13 1.41
CA TRP A 59 11.35 9.98 1.18
C TRP A 59 10.59 10.12 -0.15
N PRO A 60 10.43 9.03 -0.92
CA PRO A 60 9.57 9.00 -2.09
C PRO A 60 8.17 9.51 -1.77
N SER A 61 7.54 10.26 -2.68
CA SER A 61 6.14 10.68 -2.52
C SER A 61 5.15 9.52 -2.64
N ARG A 62 5.59 8.38 -3.21
CA ARG A 62 4.78 7.18 -3.43
C ARG A 62 5.58 5.94 -3.03
N PHE A 63 5.03 5.15 -2.12
CA PHE A 63 5.57 3.85 -1.74
C PHE A 63 4.74 2.73 -2.35
N HIS A 64 5.41 1.80 -3.02
CA HIS A 64 4.83 0.51 -3.34
C HIS A 64 4.91 -0.38 -2.09
N VAL A 65 3.76 -0.63 -1.49
CA VAL A 65 3.67 -1.36 -0.23
C VAL A 65 3.41 -2.83 -0.53
N HIS A 66 4.26 -3.69 0.02
CA HIS A 66 4.08 -5.14 -0.07
C HIS A 66 3.71 -5.71 1.30
N VAL A 67 2.60 -6.44 1.39
CA VAL A 67 2.19 -7.12 2.62
C VAL A 67 2.95 -8.43 2.75
N MET A 68 3.60 -8.64 3.89
CA MET A 68 4.24 -9.90 4.21
C MET A 68 3.25 -10.80 4.95
N GLU A 69 2.73 -11.78 4.25
CA GLU A 69 1.75 -12.75 4.77
C GLU A 69 2.37 -13.88 5.62
N GLN A 70 3.62 -13.69 6.07
CA GLN A 70 4.31 -14.66 6.92
C GLN A 70 3.76 -14.59 8.35
N ARG A 71 3.25 -15.71 8.85
CA ARG A 71 2.75 -15.82 10.23
C ARG A 71 3.86 -15.51 11.25
N GLY A 72 3.51 -14.73 12.26
CA GLY A 72 4.43 -14.35 13.35
C GLY A 72 5.38 -13.21 13.01
N SER A 73 5.35 -12.67 11.79
CA SER A 73 6.17 -11.51 11.39
C SER A 73 5.90 -10.29 12.25
N LEU A 74 4.64 -10.07 12.65
CA LEU A 74 4.26 -8.99 13.55
C LEU A 74 4.93 -9.09 14.92
N GLN A 75 4.95 -10.29 15.53
CA GLN A 75 5.64 -10.49 16.81
C GLN A 75 7.15 -10.32 16.66
N GLN A 76 7.73 -10.82 15.57
CA GLN A 76 9.15 -10.69 15.30
C GLN A 76 9.61 -9.24 15.16
N ILE A 77 8.83 -8.38 14.49
CA ILE A 77 9.17 -6.96 14.41
C ILE A 77 9.06 -6.27 15.77
N TYR A 78 8.07 -6.60 16.59
CA TYR A 78 7.97 -6.07 17.95
C TYR A 78 9.19 -6.44 18.81
N ASP A 79 9.53 -7.72 18.82
CA ASP A 79 10.68 -8.23 19.55
C ASP A 79 11.99 -7.64 19.04
N TRP A 80 12.13 -7.48 17.72
CA TRP A 80 13.31 -6.88 17.11
C TRP A 80 13.41 -5.39 17.42
N ALA A 81 12.32 -4.63 17.29
CA ALA A 81 12.30 -3.19 17.54
C ALA A 81 12.63 -2.88 19.01
N LYS A 82 12.13 -3.68 19.96
CA LYS A 82 12.48 -3.55 21.38
C LYS A 82 13.98 -3.74 21.67
N ARG A 83 14.68 -4.57 20.89
CA ARG A 83 16.12 -4.85 21.07
C ARG A 83 17.01 -3.86 20.35
N ASN A 84 16.57 -3.32 19.22
CA ASN A 84 17.43 -2.53 18.32
C ASN A 84 17.08 -1.03 18.31
N SER A 85 15.90 -0.65 18.79
CA SER A 85 15.40 0.74 18.82
C SER A 85 15.64 1.48 17.50
N PRO A 86 15.09 0.98 16.37
CA PRO A 86 15.20 1.68 15.09
C PRO A 86 14.57 3.08 15.19
N PRO A 87 14.95 4.03 14.33
CA PRO A 87 14.17 5.25 14.14
C PRO A 87 12.74 4.89 13.74
N VAL A 88 11.75 5.55 14.36
CA VAL A 88 10.33 5.26 14.15
C VAL A 88 9.54 6.51 13.80
N CYS A 89 8.52 6.31 12.97
CA CYS A 89 7.47 7.30 12.70
C CYS A 89 6.08 6.67 12.83
N ILE A 90 5.06 7.52 12.86
CA ILE A 90 3.65 7.10 12.87
C ILE A 90 2.99 7.58 11.59
N PHE A 91 2.43 6.64 10.83
CA PHE A 91 1.60 6.94 9.68
C PHE A 91 0.13 7.02 10.05
N MET A 92 -0.54 8.02 9.48
CA MET A 92 -1.95 8.30 9.68
C MET A 92 -2.60 8.64 8.33
N PRO A 93 -3.91 8.43 8.15
CA PRO A 93 -4.59 8.86 6.94
C PRO A 93 -4.55 10.39 6.80
N ASP A 94 -4.15 10.89 5.63
CA ASP A 94 -4.14 12.32 5.35
C ASP A 94 -5.57 12.87 5.21
N ARG A 95 -5.73 14.16 5.53
CA ARG A 95 -6.98 14.89 5.38
C ARG A 95 -7.02 15.54 3.99
N LEU A 96 -7.81 14.93 3.10
CA LEU A 96 -7.97 15.40 1.73
C LEU A 96 -8.90 16.63 1.65
N PRO A 97 -8.80 17.46 0.59
CA PRO A 97 -9.59 18.69 0.48
C PRO A 97 -11.11 18.47 0.56
N GLN A 98 -11.61 17.38 -0.02
CA GLN A 98 -13.02 17.00 0.08
C GLN A 98 -13.25 16.05 1.27
N GLN A 99 -14.24 16.38 2.11
CA GLN A 99 -14.56 15.62 3.32
C GLN A 99 -14.92 14.15 3.02
N THR A 100 -15.67 13.89 1.95
CA THR A 100 -16.03 12.53 1.52
C THR A 100 -14.79 11.71 1.20
N ASN A 101 -13.86 12.27 0.43
CA ASN A 101 -12.58 11.62 0.09
C ASN A 101 -11.75 11.37 1.36
N SER A 102 -11.72 12.33 2.29
CA SER A 102 -11.02 12.15 3.57
C SER A 102 -11.62 11.02 4.41
N GLN A 103 -12.95 10.89 4.45
CA GLN A 103 -13.62 9.79 5.17
C GLN A 103 -13.36 8.44 4.50
N THR A 104 -13.42 8.37 3.17
CA THR A 104 -13.09 7.16 2.42
C THR A 104 -11.64 6.74 2.65
N ASN A 105 -10.70 7.68 2.52
CA ASN A 105 -9.27 7.42 2.77
C ASN A 105 -9.02 6.95 4.21
N HIS A 106 -9.69 7.56 5.19
CA HIS A 106 -9.59 7.16 6.59
C HIS A 106 -10.09 5.73 6.81
N ALA A 107 -11.30 5.41 6.34
CA ALA A 107 -11.89 4.09 6.48
C ALA A 107 -11.05 3.01 5.78
N GLN A 108 -10.50 3.33 4.60
CA GLN A 108 -9.60 2.45 3.85
C GLN A 108 -8.27 2.21 4.57
N PHE A 109 -7.66 3.24 5.14
CA PHE A 109 -6.44 3.12 5.93
C PHE A 109 -6.66 2.31 7.20
N GLU A 110 -7.75 2.57 7.93
CA GLU A 110 -8.13 1.81 9.12
C GLU A 110 -8.36 0.33 8.76
N ALA A 111 -9.07 0.05 7.67
CA ALA A 111 -9.30 -1.32 7.20
C ALA A 111 -7.97 -2.04 6.90
N PHE A 112 -7.02 -1.34 6.26
CA PHE A 112 -5.68 -1.89 6.00
C PHE A 112 -4.90 -2.17 7.29
N ALA A 113 -4.89 -1.24 8.24
CA ALA A 113 -4.21 -1.43 9.53
C ALA A 113 -4.82 -2.58 10.34
N GLN A 114 -6.16 -2.69 10.35
CA GLN A 114 -6.87 -3.81 10.97
C GLN A 114 -6.56 -5.14 10.27
N TYR A 115 -6.51 -5.15 8.94
CA TYR A 115 -6.14 -6.33 8.17
C TYR A 115 -4.75 -6.85 8.56
N LEU A 116 -3.75 -5.97 8.68
CA LEU A 116 -2.42 -6.37 9.17
C LEU A 116 -2.48 -6.93 10.61
N LEU A 117 -3.24 -6.28 11.49
CA LEU A 117 -3.30 -6.64 12.91
C LEU A 117 -3.96 -8.01 13.12
N GLN A 118 -5.12 -8.21 12.48
CA GLN A 118 -5.91 -9.43 12.60
C GLN A 118 -5.17 -10.65 12.05
N ASN A 119 -4.40 -10.46 10.97
CA ASN A 119 -3.65 -11.56 10.34
C ASN A 119 -2.23 -11.72 10.89
N GLN A 120 -1.81 -10.88 11.84
CA GLN A 120 -0.44 -10.87 12.39
C GLN A 120 0.63 -10.66 11.30
N PHE A 121 0.32 -9.77 10.35
CA PHE A 121 1.18 -9.41 9.23
C PHE A 121 1.87 -8.07 9.45
N ILE A 122 2.89 -7.85 8.64
CA ILE A 122 3.57 -6.56 8.47
C ILE A 122 3.49 -6.16 6.99
N ALA A 123 3.78 -4.91 6.69
CA ALA A 123 3.96 -4.46 5.33
C ALA A 123 5.32 -3.78 5.15
N VAL A 124 5.84 -3.77 3.94
CA VAL A 124 7.15 -3.25 3.60
C VAL A 124 7.00 -2.21 2.50
N ALA A 125 7.55 -1.02 2.74
CA ALA A 125 7.60 0.09 1.81
C ALA A 125 9.07 0.36 1.45
N SER A 126 9.51 -0.05 0.27
CA SER A 126 10.91 0.14 -0.15
C SER A 126 11.15 1.55 -0.70
N TRP A 127 12.37 2.07 -0.56
CA TRP A 127 12.76 3.37 -1.15
C TRP A 127 12.71 3.38 -2.68
N GLY A 128 12.80 2.23 -3.34
CA GLY A 128 12.58 2.09 -4.79
C GLY A 128 13.61 2.76 -5.71
N GLY A 129 14.70 3.34 -5.18
CA GLY A 129 15.72 4.08 -5.92
C GLY A 129 17.12 3.98 -5.32
N THR A 130 18.05 4.82 -5.81
CA THR A 130 19.47 4.84 -5.35
C THR A 130 19.69 5.56 -4.02
N THR A 131 18.71 6.37 -3.58
CA THR A 131 18.74 7.13 -2.32
C THR A 131 17.33 7.21 -1.72
N PRO A 132 17.15 6.94 -0.41
CA PRO A 132 18.14 6.49 0.56
C PRO A 132 18.77 5.12 0.20
N ARG A 133 20.01 4.88 0.66
CA ARG A 133 20.78 3.65 0.34
C ARG A 133 20.30 2.42 1.12
N GLY A 134 19.48 2.62 2.14
CA GLY A 134 18.93 1.56 2.97
C GLY A 134 17.79 0.80 2.29
N ALA A 135 17.03 0.03 3.07
CA ALA A 135 16.03 -0.88 2.52
C ALA A 135 14.63 -0.27 2.35
N GLY A 136 14.21 0.58 3.29
CA GLY A 136 12.85 1.12 3.29
C GLY A 136 12.29 1.34 4.69
N ILE A 137 10.98 1.17 4.80
CA ILE A 137 10.20 1.24 6.02
C ILE A 137 9.45 -0.08 6.22
N ILE A 138 9.50 -0.62 7.43
CA ILE A 138 8.60 -1.71 7.85
C ILE A 138 7.40 -1.07 8.55
N LEU A 139 6.22 -1.29 8.01
CA LEU A 139 4.94 -0.85 8.53
C LEU A 139 4.31 -1.96 9.37
N TYR A 140 3.93 -1.65 10.60
CA TYR A 140 3.22 -2.59 11.45
C TYR A 140 2.14 -1.90 12.30
N PRO A 141 1.00 -2.57 12.51
CA PRO A 141 -0.12 -2.00 13.26
C PRO A 141 0.15 -2.04 14.76
N THR A 142 -0.45 -1.10 15.49
CA THR A 142 -0.47 -1.11 16.97
C THR A 142 -1.80 -1.61 17.50
N THR A 143 -1.79 -2.16 18.71
CA THR A 143 -3.03 -2.56 19.41
C THR A 143 -3.74 -1.37 20.06
N THR A 144 -3.05 -0.24 20.21
CA THR A 144 -3.53 0.94 20.94
C THR A 144 -4.34 1.89 20.06
N ALA A 145 -4.16 1.85 18.74
CA ALA A 145 -4.86 2.73 17.82
C ALA A 145 -5.23 2.01 16.52
N ARG A 146 -6.46 2.21 16.06
CA ARG A 146 -7.00 1.49 14.90
C ARG A 146 -6.57 2.06 13.55
N ALA A 147 -6.31 3.36 13.51
CA ALA A 147 -6.01 4.10 12.29
C ALA A 147 -4.55 4.62 12.27
N PHE A 148 -3.63 3.94 12.95
CA PHE A 148 -2.20 4.24 12.96
C PHE A 148 -1.36 3.02 12.57
N LEU A 149 -0.29 3.28 11.82
CA LEU A 149 0.76 2.30 11.56
C LEU A 149 2.09 2.87 12.08
N VAL A 150 2.87 2.04 12.75
CA VAL A 150 4.25 2.39 13.09
C VAL A 150 5.13 2.04 11.90
N GLY A 151 6.00 2.96 11.52
CA GLY A 151 7.06 2.73 10.53
C GLY A 151 8.40 2.62 11.23
N ALA A 152 9.03 1.44 11.20
CA ALA A 152 10.46 1.32 11.51
C ALA A 152 11.29 1.66 10.27
N ILE A 153 12.19 2.63 10.38
CA ILE A 153 12.87 3.27 9.26
C ILE A 153 14.29 2.69 9.10
N PHE A 154 14.65 2.33 7.87
CA PHE A 154 15.95 1.77 7.50
C PHE A 154 16.60 2.64 6.40
N LEU A 155 17.18 3.79 6.79
CA LEU A 155 17.78 4.76 5.86
C LEU A 155 19.12 4.30 5.26
N GLU A 156 19.90 3.56 6.05
CA GLU A 156 21.26 3.12 5.67
C GLU A 156 21.48 1.63 5.89
N THR A 157 20.53 0.96 6.54
CA THR A 157 20.59 -0.45 6.92
C THR A 157 19.67 -1.29 6.03
N ARG A 158 19.93 -2.59 6.01
CA ARG A 158 19.05 -3.58 5.37
C ARG A 158 17.88 -3.90 6.30
N PHE A 159 16.81 -4.46 5.74
CA PHE A 159 15.77 -5.05 6.58
C PHE A 159 16.32 -6.25 7.38
N PRO A 160 15.73 -6.56 8.56
CA PRO A 160 16.08 -7.74 9.32
C PRO A 160 15.80 -9.03 8.54
N ASP A 161 16.50 -10.12 8.86
CA ASP A 161 16.46 -11.37 8.08
C ASP A 161 15.06 -12.02 8.00
N PHE A 162 14.18 -11.74 8.97
CA PHE A 162 12.79 -12.24 8.92
C PHE A 162 11.96 -11.54 7.83
N VAL A 163 12.38 -10.37 7.39
CA VAL A 163 11.88 -9.73 6.17
C VAL A 163 12.61 -10.38 5.01
N THR A 164 12.17 -11.57 4.63
CA THR A 164 12.75 -12.28 3.48
C THR A 164 12.63 -11.36 2.26
N PRO A 165 13.73 -11.03 1.56
CA PRO A 165 13.62 -10.29 0.32
C PRO A 165 12.74 -11.13 -0.61
N LEU A 166 11.63 -10.54 -1.06
CA LEU A 166 10.88 -11.08 -2.18
C LEU A 166 11.85 -11.03 -3.34
N SER A 167 12.56 -12.14 -3.57
CA SER A 167 13.29 -12.32 -4.81
C SER A 167 12.27 -12.04 -5.91
N PRO A 168 12.52 -11.10 -6.85
CA PRO A 168 11.79 -11.12 -8.09
C PRO A 168 12.06 -12.51 -8.65
N GLY A 169 11.04 -13.37 -8.66
CA GLY A 169 11.21 -14.78 -9.02
C GLY A 169 11.98 -14.86 -10.33
N PRO A 170 12.88 -15.84 -10.50
CA PRO A 170 13.62 -15.98 -11.74
C PRO A 170 12.60 -16.04 -12.87
N SER A 171 12.64 -15.05 -13.76
CA SER A 171 12.00 -15.11 -15.05
C SER A 171 12.51 -16.39 -15.70
N ARG A 172 11.71 -17.45 -15.63
CA ARG A 172 11.99 -18.72 -16.26
C ARG A 172 12.22 -18.36 -17.74
N PRO A 173 13.43 -18.53 -18.31
CA PRO A 173 13.58 -18.39 -19.74
C PRO A 173 12.72 -19.51 -20.30
N MET A 174 11.62 -19.13 -20.94
CA MET A 174 10.80 -20.03 -21.71
C MET A 174 11.70 -20.53 -22.82
N ALA A 175 12.36 -21.66 -22.59
CA ALA A 175 13.20 -22.31 -23.55
C ALA A 175 12.33 -22.51 -24.80
N SER A 176 12.66 -21.76 -25.85
CA SER A 176 12.08 -21.95 -27.17
C SER A 176 12.30 -23.41 -27.55
N ALA A 177 11.21 -24.17 -27.58
CA ALA A 177 11.22 -25.53 -28.09
C ALA A 177 11.57 -25.45 -29.58
N ARG A 178 12.84 -25.69 -29.85
CA ARG A 178 13.46 -26.25 -31.06
C ARG A 178 12.64 -26.15 -32.35
N GLN A 179 13.14 -25.28 -33.23
CA GLN A 179 13.05 -25.45 -34.68
C GLN A 179 13.34 -26.90 -35.10
N LEU A 180 12.39 -27.51 -35.80
CA LEU A 180 12.64 -28.50 -36.84
C LEU A 180 11.75 -28.12 -38.03
N ALA A 181 12.39 -27.60 -39.07
CA ALA A 181 11.91 -27.68 -40.45
C ALA A 181 12.92 -28.58 -41.20
N PRO A 182 12.68 -29.07 -42.44
CA PRO A 182 11.62 -28.70 -43.39
C PRO A 182 11.09 -29.87 -44.29
N LEU A 183 10.30 -29.49 -45.31
CA LEU A 183 10.06 -30.15 -46.62
C LEU A 183 8.93 -31.20 -46.75
N GLY A 184 7.95 -30.89 -47.61
CA GLY A 184 7.01 -31.86 -48.16
C GLY A 184 5.85 -31.20 -48.93
N HIS A 185 5.69 -31.56 -50.18
CA HIS A 185 4.83 -30.97 -51.21
C HIS A 185 3.38 -31.54 -51.19
N ASN A 186 2.42 -30.74 -51.69
CA ASN A 186 0.99 -30.96 -52.03
C ASN A 186 0.67 -32.30 -52.78
N PRO A 187 -0.59 -32.67 -53.16
CA PRO A 187 -1.93 -32.06 -52.96
C PRO A 187 -3.07 -33.07 -52.57
N ASP A 188 -4.31 -32.57 -52.56
CA ASP A 188 -5.60 -33.29 -52.68
C ASP A 188 -6.38 -33.69 -51.41
N GLU A 189 -7.69 -33.68 -51.61
CA GLU A 189 -8.75 -34.35 -50.85
C GLU A 189 -9.50 -33.63 -49.70
N THR A 190 -10.54 -32.91 -50.15
CA THR A 190 -11.93 -32.95 -49.66
C THR A 190 -12.31 -32.28 -48.32
N ALA A 191 -13.01 -31.14 -48.45
CA ALA A 191 -13.98 -30.64 -47.48
C ALA A 191 -15.15 -31.63 -47.31
N PRO A 192 -15.87 -31.63 -46.16
CA PRO A 192 -17.17 -30.92 -46.10
C PRO A 192 -17.52 -30.44 -44.65
N PRO A 193 -18.79 -30.04 -44.33
CA PRO A 193 -19.37 -28.75 -44.64
C PRO A 193 -19.81 -27.96 -43.38
N ASN A 194 -20.03 -26.67 -43.60
CA ASN A 194 -20.61 -25.71 -42.65
C ASN A 194 -22.15 -25.87 -42.64
N ILE A 195 -22.78 -26.06 -41.46
CA ILE A 195 -24.23 -26.00 -41.30
C ILE A 195 -24.58 -25.13 -40.09
N ALA A 196 -25.49 -24.20 -40.38
CA ALA A 196 -26.04 -23.16 -39.54
C ALA A 196 -26.78 -23.67 -38.29
N SER A 197 -26.93 -22.77 -37.31
CA SER A 197 -28.10 -22.75 -36.43
C SER A 197 -28.49 -21.31 -36.13
N SER A 198 -29.67 -20.97 -36.65
CA SER A 198 -30.33 -19.68 -36.60
C SER A 198 -31.11 -19.46 -35.30
N LEU A 199 -31.06 -18.22 -34.81
CA LEU A 199 -32.15 -17.35 -34.32
C LEU A 199 -33.23 -17.94 -33.37
N ARG A 200 -33.50 -17.19 -32.29
CA ARG A 200 -34.84 -16.61 -32.05
C ARG A 200 -34.77 -15.43 -31.08
N TYR A 201 -34.99 -14.24 -31.66
CA TYR A 201 -35.47 -13.03 -30.99
C TYR A 201 -36.98 -13.18 -30.78
N THR A 202 -37.49 -12.88 -29.59
CA THR A 202 -38.90 -12.56 -29.38
C THR A 202 -38.99 -11.17 -28.76
N GLN A 203 -39.45 -10.22 -29.56
CA GLN A 203 -39.79 -8.86 -29.16
C GLN A 203 -41.32 -8.76 -29.20
N SER A 204 -41.96 -8.46 -28.07
CA SER A 204 -43.41 -8.24 -27.98
C SER A 204 -43.67 -6.87 -27.35
N GLY A 205 -44.37 -5.99 -28.06
CA GLY A 205 -44.83 -4.72 -27.48
C GLY A 205 -45.40 -3.74 -28.51
N ALA A 206 -46.67 -3.91 -28.86
CA ALA A 206 -47.52 -2.88 -29.49
C ALA A 206 -48.79 -2.75 -28.61
N ARG A 207 -48.98 -1.66 -27.86
CA ARG A 207 -49.69 -0.40 -28.18
C ARG A 207 -51.16 -0.58 -28.61
N THR A 208 -52.07 -0.01 -27.81
CA THR A 208 -53.35 0.53 -28.28
C THR A 208 -53.60 1.89 -27.61
N HIS A 209 -53.90 2.87 -28.45
CA HIS A 209 -54.43 4.21 -28.18
C HIS A 209 -55.66 4.31 -29.10
N GLY A 210 -56.77 4.85 -28.59
CA GLY A 210 -58.01 5.07 -29.35
C GLY A 210 -59.23 4.76 -28.53
#